data_AF-A0A0M3V4N3-F1
#
_entry.id   AF-A0A0M3V4N3-F1
#
_cell.length_a   1.000
_cell.length_b   1.000
_cell.length_c   1.000
_cell.angle_alpha   90.00
_cell.angle_beta   90.00
_cell.angle_gamma   90.00
#
_symmetry.space_group_name_H-M   'P 1'
#
loop_
_entity.id
_entity.type
_entity.pdbx_description
1 polymer ?
#
loop_
_entity_poly.entity_id
_entity_poly.type
_entity_poly.pdbx_seq_one_letter_code
_entity_poly.pdbx_strand_id
1 'polypeptide(L)'
;MRFVITKDSTRSSPKNSTFIRGDTEVIRVRITGQSLDPENFSFKFTAKVNISDPDGDAVISKSSASGGGITISAINPNVIEAVIAIASSDTELLMDGDELFYDIQMKTTSPVSTRTLEKGKFKIEADITQDD
;
A
#
# COMPACT_ATOMS: atom_id res chain seq x y z
N MET A 1 -9.18 17.76 -4.01
CA MET A 1 -8.06 16.79 -3.98
C MET A 1 -8.53 15.51 -4.66
N ARG A 2 -7.75 15.00 -5.62
CA ARG A 2 -7.99 13.72 -6.29
C ARG A 2 -6.86 12.77 -5.94
N PHE A 3 -7.09 11.46 -6.03
CA PHE A 3 -6.04 10.47 -5.84
C PHE A 3 -6.17 9.33 -6.84
N VAL A 4 -5.03 8.70 -7.13
CA VAL A 4 -4.91 7.53 -7.98
C VAL A 4 -4.01 6.54 -7.27
N ILE A 5 -4.40 5.26 -7.25
CA ILE A 5 -3.66 4.19 -6.59
C ILE A 5 -3.34 3.13 -7.64
N THR A 6 -2.07 2.77 -7.75
CA THR A 6 -1.58 1.81 -8.75
C THR A 6 -0.53 0.88 -8.19
N LYS A 7 -0.62 -0.39 -8.53
CA LYS A 7 0.46 -1.38 -8.48
C LYS A 7 1.45 -1.10 -9.61
N ASP A 8 2.75 -1.12 -9.33
CA ASP A 8 3.77 -0.71 -10.31
C ASP A 8 3.90 -1.69 -11.47
N SER A 9 3.89 -3.01 -11.18
CA SER A 9 4.01 -4.06 -12.21
C SER A 9 2.90 -4.01 -13.27
N THR A 10 1.66 -3.74 -12.86
CA THR A 10 0.50 -3.78 -13.75
C THR A 10 0.00 -2.39 -14.18
N ARG A 11 0.47 -1.33 -13.53
CA ARG A 11 -0.05 0.04 -13.68
C ARG A 11 -1.57 0.14 -13.47
N SER A 12 -2.15 -0.78 -12.69
CA SER A 12 -3.58 -0.85 -12.37
C SER A 12 -3.82 -0.74 -10.86
N SER A 13 -5.07 -0.56 -10.45
CA SER A 13 -5.41 -0.63 -9.00
C SER A 13 -4.95 -1.97 -8.42
N PRO A 14 -4.45 -2.00 -7.16
CA PRO A 14 -4.13 -3.24 -6.46
C PRO A 14 -5.39 -4.04 -6.09
N LYS A 15 -6.58 -3.45 -6.21
CA LYS A 15 -7.84 -4.14 -5.95
C LYS A 15 -8.06 -5.28 -6.94
N ASN A 16 -8.31 -6.47 -6.41
CA ASN A 16 -8.46 -7.72 -7.14
C ASN A 16 -7.23 -8.09 -7.99
N SER A 17 -6.05 -7.61 -7.59
CA SER A 17 -4.79 -7.98 -8.22
C SER A 17 -4.16 -9.22 -7.56
N THR A 18 -3.11 -9.72 -8.19
CA THR A 18 -2.26 -10.79 -7.67
C THR A 18 -0.90 -10.22 -7.26
N PHE A 19 -0.38 -10.69 -6.13
CA PHE A 19 1.01 -10.53 -5.70
C PHE A 19 1.69 -11.89 -5.78
N ILE A 20 2.86 -11.93 -6.40
CA ILE A 20 3.67 -13.14 -6.45
C ILE A 20 4.35 -13.28 -5.08
N ARG A 21 4.30 -14.48 -4.53
CA ARG A 21 4.90 -14.82 -3.25
C ARG A 21 6.42 -14.68 -3.34
N GLY A 22 7.02 -13.96 -2.39
CA GLY A 22 8.46 -13.77 -2.33
C GLY A 22 8.98 -12.67 -3.27
N ASP A 23 8.11 -12.06 -4.08
CA ASP A 23 8.49 -10.94 -4.93
C ASP A 23 8.42 -9.60 -4.20
N THR A 24 9.18 -8.64 -4.74
CA THR A 24 9.06 -7.24 -4.34
C THR A 24 8.09 -6.52 -5.27
N GLU A 25 7.18 -5.76 -4.68
CA GLU A 25 6.20 -4.98 -5.41
C GLU A 25 6.02 -3.58 -4.79
N VAL A 26 5.59 -2.63 -5.62
CA VAL A 26 5.34 -1.26 -5.17
C VAL A 26 3.90 -0.87 -5.44
N ILE A 27 3.22 -0.39 -4.40
CA ILE A 27 1.94 0.31 -4.55
C ILE A 27 2.21 1.81 -4.45
N ARG A 28 1.82 2.56 -5.48
CA ARG A 28 1.90 4.02 -5.52
C ARG A 28 0.54 4.64 -5.25
N VAL A 29 0.53 5.65 -4.39
CA VAL A 29 -0.61 6.52 -4.14
C VAL A 29 -0.23 7.92 -4.57
N ARG A 30 -0.79 8.39 -5.69
CA ARG A 30 -0.63 9.77 -6.15
C ARG A 30 -1.79 10.61 -5.71
N ILE A 31 -1.50 11.74 -5.08
CA ILE A 31 -2.50 12.72 -4.68
C ILE A 31 -2.26 14.00 -5.47
N THR A 32 -3.31 14.52 -6.08
CA THR A 32 -3.29 15.78 -6.82
C THR A 32 -4.20 16.82 -6.14
N GLY A 33 -3.67 18.01 -5.93
CA GLY A 33 -4.33 19.11 -5.26
C GLY A 33 -3.57 20.42 -5.50
N GLN A 34 -4.02 21.51 -4.89
CA GLN A 34 -3.26 22.76 -4.90
C GLN A 34 -2.38 22.83 -3.65
N SER A 35 -1.13 23.26 -3.81
CA SER A 35 -0.19 23.53 -2.71
C SER A 35 -0.10 22.39 -1.70
N LEU A 36 0.27 21.20 -2.18
CA LEU A 36 0.45 20.03 -1.35
C LEU A 36 1.85 20.01 -0.75
N ASP A 37 1.91 19.83 0.56
CA ASP A 37 3.14 19.65 1.31
C ASP A 37 3.15 18.22 1.90
N PRO A 38 4.09 17.34 1.49
CA PRO A 38 4.21 15.97 1.97
C PRO A 38 4.23 15.82 3.49
N GLU A 39 4.80 16.80 4.22
CA GLU A 39 4.90 16.75 5.68
C GLU A 39 3.53 16.77 6.38
N ASN A 40 2.51 17.29 5.68
CA ASN A 40 1.15 17.32 6.17
C ASN A 40 0.38 16.02 5.94
N PHE A 41 1.02 14.99 5.38
CA PHE A 41 0.40 13.70 5.08
C PHE A 41 1.13 12.57 5.78
N SER A 42 0.34 11.60 6.23
CA SER A 42 0.83 10.31 6.71
C SER A 42 -0.05 9.21 6.14
N PHE A 43 0.54 8.04 5.91
CA PHE A 43 -0.15 6.91 5.32
C PHE A 43 0.02 5.67 6.20
N LYS A 44 -1.01 4.83 6.17
CA LYS A 44 -0.99 3.50 6.77
C LYS A 44 -1.53 2.52 5.74
N PHE A 45 -0.86 1.39 5.61
CA PHE A 45 -1.32 0.25 4.82
C PHE A 45 -1.38 -0.97 5.72
N THR A 46 -2.50 -1.65 5.71
CA THR A 46 -2.68 -2.92 6.43
C THR A 46 -3.27 -3.94 5.47
N ALA A 47 -2.80 -5.19 5.58
CA ALA A 47 -3.38 -6.34 4.90
C ALA A 47 -3.55 -7.50 5.90
N LYS A 48 -4.72 -8.13 5.90
CA LYS A 48 -5.14 -9.16 6.86
C LYS A 48 -5.78 -10.34 6.15
N VAL A 49 -5.69 -11.52 6.75
CA VAL A 49 -6.43 -12.71 6.28
C VAL A 49 -7.92 -12.55 6.58
N ASN A 50 -8.29 -12.10 7.79
CA ASN A 50 -9.69 -11.85 8.13
C ASN A 50 -9.95 -10.36 8.34
N ILE A 51 -11.05 -9.87 7.77
CA ILE A 51 -11.45 -8.46 7.87
C ILE A 51 -11.78 -8.02 9.30
N SER A 52 -12.18 -8.96 10.15
CA SER A 52 -12.52 -8.72 11.56
C SER A 52 -11.29 -8.60 12.47
N ASP A 53 -10.11 -9.03 11.99
CA ASP A 53 -8.92 -9.05 12.83
C ASP A 53 -8.51 -7.61 13.16
N PRO A 54 -8.04 -7.33 14.39
CA PRO A 54 -7.45 -6.05 14.75
C PRO A 54 -6.30 -5.64 13.81
N ASP A 55 -6.06 -4.33 13.68
CA ASP A 55 -4.91 -3.81 12.89
C ASP A 55 -3.55 -4.31 13.39
N GLY A 56 -3.45 -4.68 14.66
CA GLY A 56 -2.23 -5.25 15.25
C GLY A 56 -1.89 -6.64 14.72
N ASP A 57 -2.89 -7.36 14.20
CA ASP A 57 -2.76 -8.72 13.67
C ASP A 57 -2.65 -8.71 12.13
N ALA A 58 -2.35 -7.55 11.54
CA ALA A 58 -2.11 -7.45 10.11
C ALA A 58 -0.88 -8.26 9.70
N VAL A 59 -1.07 -9.10 8.69
CA VAL A 59 -0.02 -9.87 8.03
C VAL A 59 1.02 -8.92 7.42
N ILE A 60 0.53 -7.87 6.77
CA ILE A 60 1.38 -6.80 6.23
C ILE A 60 0.93 -5.50 6.86
N SER A 61 1.87 -4.81 7.51
CA SER A 61 1.62 -3.51 8.14
C SER A 61 2.73 -2.55 7.75
N LYS A 62 2.36 -1.48 7.05
CA LYS A 62 3.29 -0.42 6.62
C LYS A 62 2.77 0.94 7.09
N SER A 63 3.69 1.83 7.40
CA SER A 63 3.38 3.21 7.77
C SER A 63 4.42 4.17 7.21
N SER A 64 4.05 5.44 7.13
CA SER A 64 4.99 6.51 6.77
C SER A 64 5.87 6.98 7.95
N ALA A 65 5.85 6.27 9.08
CA ALA A 65 6.81 6.50 10.15
C ALA A 65 8.21 6.04 9.71
N SER A 66 9.25 6.51 10.40
CA SER A 66 10.64 6.11 10.10
C SER A 66 10.77 4.58 10.14
N GLY A 67 11.28 3.99 9.05
CA GLY A 67 11.42 2.54 8.88
C GLY A 67 10.11 1.78 8.61
N GLY A 68 8.98 2.47 8.45
CA GLY A 68 7.66 1.85 8.29
C GLY A 68 7.33 1.34 6.88
N GLY A 69 8.24 1.50 5.91
CA GLY A 69 8.08 0.99 4.55
C GLY A 69 7.15 1.79 3.63
N ILE A 70 6.69 2.97 4.04
CA ILE A 70 6.06 3.96 3.16
C ILE A 70 6.94 5.21 3.10
N THR A 71 7.29 5.64 1.89
CA THR A 71 7.95 6.94 1.66
C THR A 71 6.97 7.90 1.03
N ILE A 72 7.05 9.19 1.38
CA ILE A 72 6.19 10.25 0.81
C ILE A 72 7.12 11.30 0.22
N SER A 73 6.86 11.70 -1.01
CA SER A 73 7.66 12.72 -1.70
C SER A 73 6.76 13.68 -2.48
N ALA A 74 7.21 14.94 -2.61
CA ALA A 74 6.62 15.87 -3.56
C ALA A 74 7.19 15.59 -4.94
N ILE A 75 6.31 15.29 -5.90
CA ILE A 75 6.69 15.20 -7.32
C ILE A 75 6.73 16.61 -7.92
N ASN A 76 5.77 17.45 -7.52
CA ASN A 76 5.72 18.88 -7.78
C ASN A 76 4.80 19.55 -6.74
N PRO A 77 4.64 20.89 -6.72
CA PRO A 77 3.84 21.57 -5.70
C PRO A 77 2.36 21.17 -5.63
N ASN A 78 1.85 20.50 -6.65
CA ASN A 78 0.45 20.09 -6.76
C ASN A 78 0.27 18.56 -6.72
N VAL A 79 1.36 17.80 -6.61
CA VAL A 79 1.34 16.34 -6.63
C VAL A 79 2.32 15.78 -5.61
N ILE A 80 1.78 14.99 -4.68
CA ILE A 80 2.58 14.14 -3.81
C ILE A 80 2.40 12.67 -4.19
N GLU A 81 3.42 11.88 -3.94
CA GLU A 81 3.40 10.44 -4.15
C GLU A 81 3.82 9.74 -2.86
N ALA A 82 2.97 8.83 -2.38
CA ALA A 82 3.34 7.86 -1.37
C ALA A 82 3.65 6.53 -2.05
N VAL A 83 4.81 5.96 -1.71
CA VAL A 83 5.31 4.68 -2.24
C VAL A 83 5.30 3.68 -1.11
N ILE A 84 4.46 2.65 -1.24
CA ILE A 84 4.34 1.55 -0.29
C ILE A 84 5.14 0.38 -0.86
N ALA A 85 6.25 0.04 -0.20
CA ALA A 85 7.06 -1.11 -0.59
C ALA A 85 6.50 -2.39 0.06
N ILE A 86 6.04 -3.31 -0.78
CA ILE A 86 5.75 -4.69 -0.40
C ILE A 86 7.01 -5.49 -0.69
N ALA A 87 7.75 -5.80 0.37
CA ALA A 87 8.99 -6.56 0.27
C ALA A 87 8.70 -8.06 0.12
N SER A 88 9.68 -8.80 -0.39
CA SER A 88 9.62 -10.27 -0.46
C SER A 88 9.22 -10.90 0.88
N SER A 89 9.82 -10.42 1.98
CA SER A 89 9.54 -10.88 3.35
C SER A 89 8.11 -10.67 3.82
N ASP A 90 7.35 -9.75 3.20
CA ASP A 90 5.95 -9.53 3.54
C ASP A 90 5.04 -10.63 2.99
N THR A 91 5.48 -11.33 1.94
CA THR A 91 4.68 -12.35 1.24
C THR A 91 5.30 -13.75 1.29
N GLU A 92 6.58 -13.88 1.63
CA GLU A 92 7.32 -15.16 1.58
C GLU A 92 6.71 -16.27 2.44
N LEU A 93 6.06 -15.92 3.55
CA LEU A 93 5.44 -16.88 4.48
C LEU A 93 3.97 -17.20 4.12
N LEU A 94 3.41 -16.54 3.11
CA LEU A 94 2.04 -16.76 2.66
C LEU A 94 1.93 -17.96 1.73
N MET A 95 0.75 -18.55 1.68
CA MET A 95 0.47 -19.70 0.84
C MET A 95 -0.13 -19.29 -0.50
N ASP A 96 0.08 -20.15 -1.50
CA ASP A 96 -0.59 -20.00 -2.80
C ASP A 96 -2.11 -20.02 -2.60
N GLY A 97 -2.79 -19.03 -3.19
CA GLY A 97 -4.23 -18.85 -3.07
C GLY A 97 -4.69 -18.06 -1.84
N ASP A 98 -3.79 -17.64 -0.94
CA ASP A 98 -4.16 -16.78 0.18
C ASP A 98 -4.79 -15.47 -0.33
N GLU A 99 -5.90 -15.07 0.27
CA GLU A 99 -6.58 -13.80 -0.04
C GLU A 99 -6.40 -12.84 1.14
N LEU A 100 -5.79 -11.69 0.88
CA LEU A 100 -5.60 -10.64 1.88
C LEU A 100 -6.54 -9.47 1.64
N PHE A 101 -7.26 -9.07 2.68
CA PHE A 101 -8.06 -7.85 2.72
C PHE A 101 -7.19 -6.68 3.15
N TYR A 102 -7.14 -5.64 2.34
CA TYR A 102 -6.29 -4.49 2.61
C TYR A 102 -7.07 -3.19 2.77
N ASP A 103 -6.45 -2.24 3.47
CA ASP A 103 -6.90 -0.86 3.63
C ASP A 103 -5.70 0.09 3.47
N ILE A 104 -5.87 1.14 2.68
CA ILE A 104 -4.93 2.26 2.53
C ILE A 104 -5.58 3.48 3.16
N GLN A 105 -5.03 3.94 4.27
CA GLN A 105 -5.48 5.12 4.98
C GLN A 105 -4.53 6.29 4.78
N MET A 106 -5.10 7.48 4.71
CA MET A 106 -4.37 8.74 4.68
C MET A 106 -4.84 9.58 5.86
N LYS A 107 -3.87 10.13 6.60
CA LYS A 107 -4.09 11.11 7.65
C LYS A 107 -3.43 12.43 7.26
N THR A 108 -4.16 13.52 7.48
CA THR A 108 -3.72 14.91 7.29
C THR A 108 -3.52 15.59 8.63
N THR A 109 -2.62 16.57 8.68
CA THR A 109 -2.33 17.37 9.89
C THR A 109 -3.12 18.68 9.94
N SER A 110 -3.53 19.23 8.79
CA SER A 110 -4.30 20.48 8.71
C SER A 110 -5.22 20.52 7.47
N PRO A 111 -6.56 20.46 7.64
CA PRO A 111 -7.25 20.07 8.88
C PRO A 111 -6.87 18.63 9.28
N VAL A 112 -6.91 18.31 10.57
CA VAL A 112 -6.68 16.93 11.01
C VAL A 112 -7.83 16.05 10.53
N SER A 113 -7.55 15.11 9.66
CA SER A 113 -8.53 14.15 9.16
C SER A 113 -7.86 12.84 8.79
N THR A 114 -8.50 11.73 9.13
CA THR A 114 -8.13 10.40 8.67
C THR A 114 -9.23 9.88 7.75
N ARG A 115 -8.85 9.30 6.61
CA ARG A 115 -9.79 8.65 5.68
C ARG A 115 -9.16 7.43 5.01
N THR A 116 -9.98 6.44 4.73
CA THR A 116 -9.66 5.37 3.78
C THR A 116 -9.64 5.95 2.36
N LEU A 117 -8.56 5.72 1.63
CA LEU A 117 -8.44 6.03 0.21
C LEU A 117 -8.93 4.87 -0.65
N GLU A 118 -8.50 3.65 -0.32
CA GLU A 118 -8.92 2.44 -0.99
C GLU A 118 -8.88 1.27 -0.03
N LYS A 119 -9.86 0.38 -0.17
CA LYS A 119 -9.87 -0.93 0.46
C LYS A 119 -10.25 -1.97 -0.57
N GLY A 120 -9.74 -3.17 -0.41
CA GLY A 120 -9.96 -4.23 -1.37
C GLY A 120 -9.37 -5.54 -0.92
N LYS A 121 -9.15 -6.39 -1.89
CA LYS A 121 -8.48 -7.67 -1.70
C LYS A 121 -7.46 -7.89 -2.80
N PHE A 122 -6.39 -8.60 -2.48
CA PHE A 122 -5.48 -9.15 -3.48
C PHE A 122 -5.19 -10.61 -3.10
N LYS A 123 -4.75 -11.38 -4.09
CA LYS A 123 -4.39 -12.78 -3.91
C LYS A 123 -2.88 -12.95 -3.94
N ILE A 124 -2.42 -13.95 -3.19
CA ILE A 124 -1.06 -14.45 -3.29
C ILE A 124 -1.05 -15.59 -4.30
N GLU A 125 -0.15 -15.53 -5.26
CA GLU A 125 0.15 -16.66 -6.16
C GLU A 125 1.59 -17.12 -5.90
N ALA A 126 1.82 -18.43 -5.97
CA ALA A 126 3.16 -18.99 -5.91
C ALA A 126 4.05 -18.39 -7.01
N ASP A 127 5.31 -18.11 -6.66
CA ASP A 127 6.32 -17.96 -7.69
C ASP A 127 6.57 -19.34 -8.34
N ILE A 128 6.13 -19.46 -9.59
CA ILE A 128 6.32 -20.66 -10.41
C ILE A 128 7.59 -20.57 -11.26
N THR A 129 8.30 -19.44 -11.19
CA THR A 129 9.56 -19.22 -11.91
C THR A 129 10.69 -19.83 -11.10
N GLN A 130 11.21 -20.95 -11.57
CA GLN A 130 12.45 -21.53 -11.06
C GLN A 130 13.60 -20.75 -11.72
N ASP A 131 14.23 -19.84 -10.99
CA ASP A 131 15.53 -19.30 -11.43
C ASP A 131 16.54 -20.48 -11.39
N ASP A 132 16.98 -20.92 -12.56
CA ASP A 132 18.04 -21.93 -12.76
C ASP A 132 19.40 -21.48 -12.20
#